data_AF-A0A3M1NQH1-F1
#
_entry.id   AF-A0A3M1NQH1-F1
#
_cell.length_a   1.000
_cell.length_b   1.000
_cell.length_c   1.000
_cell.angle_alpha   90.00
_cell.angle_beta   90.00
_cell.angle_gamma   90.00
#
_symmetry.space_group_name_H-M   'P 1'
#
loop_
_entity.id
_entity.type
_entity.pdbx_description
1 polymer ?
#
loop_
_entity_poly.entity_id
_entity_poly.type
_entity_poly.pdbx_seq_one_letter_code
_entity_poly.pdbx_strand_id
1 'polypeptide(L)'
;MNRGNYLLAFLLATLFILPGRLKAQLYFDGGRGLTYVQSAWTVDKGVLMFSAHSRAFGKVANFTDQSFTIWTVSGMLNFNYGLGRHVEISAAPRVYQDTNSPTSSSNTPDDVFLSVKLGSFNSPGSSMSYGVTLSTRIPTGKTHNIPFEPYAADRVGFGFMGLATYSKDPLYPDQALNIHLNVGYWNHNDVGVKVTNRGGPNAEPRSMTQELLYALGLKAPSKSFDFTAELFGNAFLQSPPPAVFSRESYLYFSPGVTYKPYRWFKLSFGVDVRMLDSSDKTLYQPAAGGVLRTLPDSQPNYPAWRLRFSTKFNILPTGPYRRNRRRLLLEKARKRRDLFEQLLKDQEDTESAEAELERIRAERIKAEQELERLRQILQGELQNSESQKGQKAEEGSDQEKNNQ
;
A
#
# COMPACT_ATOMS: atom_id res chain seq x y z
N MET A 1 26.30 -1.20 -17.57
CA MET A 1 25.40 -0.98 -16.41
C MET A 1 23.98 -0.80 -16.95
N ASN A 2 22.97 -1.38 -16.30
CA ASN A 2 21.65 -1.57 -16.93
C ASN A 2 20.72 -0.36 -16.72
N ARG A 3 19.91 -0.04 -17.74
CA ARG A 3 18.96 1.10 -17.73
C ARG A 3 18.01 1.10 -16.53
N GLY A 4 17.61 -0.07 -16.02
CA GLY A 4 16.75 -0.20 -14.85
C GLY A 4 17.30 0.43 -13.57
N ASN A 5 18.63 0.52 -13.40
CA ASN A 5 19.23 1.16 -12.22
C ASN A 5 18.94 2.68 -12.18
N TYR A 6 18.88 3.33 -13.34
CA TYR A 6 18.56 4.76 -13.43
C TYR A 6 17.09 5.03 -13.14
N LEU A 7 16.18 4.16 -13.57
CA LEU A 7 14.76 4.28 -13.23
C LEU A 7 14.52 4.13 -11.71
N LEU A 8 15.18 3.14 -11.09
CA LEU A 8 15.12 2.94 -9.64
C LEU A 8 15.73 4.12 -8.87
N ALA A 9 16.89 4.63 -9.30
CA ALA A 9 17.52 5.79 -8.70
C ALA A 9 16.69 7.07 -8.87
N PHE A 10 16.03 7.25 -10.02
CA PHE A 10 15.15 8.40 -10.27
C PHE A 10 13.85 8.33 -9.46
N LEU A 11 13.24 7.15 -9.31
CA LEU A 11 12.09 6.95 -8.43
C LEU A 11 12.45 7.18 -6.95
N LEU A 12 13.62 6.72 -6.50
CA LEU A 12 14.12 7.01 -5.15
C LEU A 12 14.40 8.51 -4.97
N ALA A 13 15.07 9.15 -5.93
CA ALA A 13 15.37 10.59 -5.87
C ALA A 13 14.09 11.44 -5.85
N THR A 14 13.09 11.14 -6.67
CA THR A 14 11.81 11.87 -6.68
C THR A 14 11.02 11.67 -5.38
N LEU A 15 11.09 10.48 -4.76
CA LEU A 15 10.59 10.24 -3.40
C LEU A 15 11.28 11.10 -2.33
N PHE A 16 12.59 11.36 -2.47
CA PHE A 16 13.35 12.25 -1.57
C PHE A 16 13.18 13.75 -1.86
N ILE A 17 12.75 14.14 -3.07
CA ILE A 17 12.63 15.55 -3.51
C ILE A 17 11.22 16.15 -3.26
N LEU A 18 10.25 15.34 -2.80
CA LEU A 18 8.87 15.77 -2.51
C LEU A 18 8.45 15.98 -1.02
N PRO A 19 9.31 16.35 -0.05
CA PRO A 19 8.91 16.52 1.36
C PRO A 19 8.10 17.81 1.64
N GLY A 20 7.55 18.47 0.61
CA GLY A 20 7.03 19.84 0.71
C GLY A 20 5.69 19.99 1.45
N ARG A 21 4.69 19.13 1.18
CA ARG A 21 3.30 19.34 1.67
C ARG A 21 2.54 18.05 2.04
N LEU A 22 3.23 16.96 2.38
CA LEU A 22 2.58 15.67 2.65
C LEU A 22 2.74 15.21 4.13
N LYS A 23 1.62 15.24 4.89
CA LYS A 23 1.43 14.97 6.37
C LYS A 23 -0.03 14.53 7.08
N ALA A 24 -0.82 13.43 7.52
CA ALA A 24 -1.39 11.93 7.64
C ALA A 24 -1.07 10.52 8.42
N GLN A 25 -2.09 9.67 8.72
CA GLN A 25 -2.01 8.40 9.51
C GLN A 25 -1.52 7.10 8.77
N LEU A 26 -1.10 6.08 9.54
CA LEU A 26 -0.95 4.68 9.09
C LEU A 26 -1.44 3.67 10.15
N TYR A 27 -1.79 2.45 9.70
CA TYR A 27 -2.33 1.36 10.52
C TYR A 27 -1.41 0.13 10.58
N PHE A 28 -1.46 -0.58 11.72
CA PHE A 28 -0.63 -1.75 12.01
C PHE A 28 -1.14 -3.02 11.33
N ASP A 29 -0.25 -3.75 10.66
CA ASP A 29 -0.59 -4.99 9.97
C ASP A 29 0.01 -6.24 10.63
N GLY A 30 -0.82 -7.25 10.83
CA GLY A 30 -0.46 -8.58 11.33
C GLY A 30 -0.20 -9.60 10.22
N GLY A 31 -0.50 -9.29 8.96
CA GLY A 31 -0.34 -10.15 7.79
C GLY A 31 1.11 -10.29 7.33
N ARG A 32 1.35 -10.45 6.02
CA ARG A 32 2.71 -10.39 5.46
C ARG A 32 3.18 -8.93 5.35
N GLY A 33 4.39 -8.65 5.81
CA GLY A 33 4.98 -7.30 5.83
C GLY A 33 5.89 -7.07 7.03
N LEU A 34 6.07 -5.79 7.35
CA LEU A 34 6.72 -5.27 8.55
C LEU A 34 5.65 -4.87 9.59
N THR A 35 5.87 -3.84 10.42
CA THR A 35 4.88 -3.43 11.45
C THR A 35 3.93 -2.33 10.94
N TYR A 36 4.47 -1.39 10.18
CA TYR A 36 3.77 -0.27 9.56
C TYR A 36 3.69 -0.40 8.04
N VAL A 37 4.58 -1.17 7.43
CA VAL A 37 4.69 -1.34 5.97
C VAL A 37 4.20 -2.74 5.58
N GLN A 38 3.05 -2.80 4.92
CA GLN A 38 2.46 -4.07 4.45
C GLN A 38 3.26 -4.63 3.26
N SER A 39 3.29 -5.96 3.12
CA SER A 39 3.75 -6.59 1.87
C SER A 39 2.61 -6.62 0.86
N ALA A 40 2.92 -6.44 -0.43
CA ALA A 40 1.99 -6.70 -1.52
C ALA A 40 1.57 -8.18 -1.62
N TRP A 41 2.36 -9.09 -1.02
CA TRP A 41 2.05 -10.52 -0.93
C TRP A 41 0.98 -10.78 0.14
N THR A 42 -0.11 -11.46 -0.23
CA THR A 42 -1.11 -11.94 0.74
C THR A 42 -0.61 -13.14 1.54
N VAL A 43 -1.19 -13.38 2.70
CA VAL A 43 -1.13 -14.65 3.46
C VAL A 43 -1.62 -15.81 2.57
N ASP A 44 -0.98 -16.99 2.68
CA ASP A 44 -1.32 -18.15 1.84
C ASP A 44 -2.71 -18.72 2.18
N LYS A 45 -3.41 -19.31 1.20
CA LYS A 45 -4.75 -19.90 1.37
C LYS A 45 -4.81 -20.86 2.57
N GLY A 46 -5.76 -20.65 3.47
CA GLY A 46 -6.00 -21.46 4.66
C GLY A 46 -5.01 -21.23 5.81
N VAL A 47 -4.09 -20.28 5.69
CA VAL A 47 -3.22 -19.84 6.79
C VAL A 47 -3.97 -18.80 7.63
N LEU A 48 -3.98 -19.00 8.95
CA LEU A 48 -4.47 -18.03 9.94
C LEU A 48 -3.29 -17.53 10.77
N MET A 49 -3.05 -16.22 10.73
CA MET A 49 -1.97 -15.55 11.45
C MET A 49 -2.54 -14.60 12.50
N PHE A 50 -2.11 -14.78 13.73
CA PHE A 50 -2.41 -13.91 14.86
C PHE A 50 -1.16 -13.12 15.25
N SER A 51 -1.32 -11.82 15.46
CA SER A 51 -0.27 -10.96 16.03
C SER A 51 -0.83 -10.16 17.19
N ALA A 52 -0.08 -10.03 18.28
CA ALA A 52 -0.38 -9.13 19.39
C ALA A 52 0.70 -8.05 19.43
N HIS A 53 0.29 -6.79 19.34
CA HIS A 53 1.14 -5.62 19.29
C HIS A 53 0.94 -4.76 20.54
N SER A 54 2.02 -4.21 21.07
CA SER A 54 2.03 -3.23 22.15
C SER A 54 2.96 -2.07 21.78
N ARG A 55 2.55 -0.85 22.14
CA ARG A 55 3.38 0.35 22.06
C ARG A 55 3.41 1.03 23.41
N ALA A 56 4.55 1.67 23.71
CA ALA A 56 4.72 2.49 24.90
C ALA A 56 5.50 3.77 24.57
N PHE A 57 5.01 4.89 25.09
CA PHE A 57 5.73 6.16 25.23
C PHE A 57 5.78 6.53 26.72
N GLY A 58 6.89 7.12 27.16
CA GLY A 58 7.03 7.66 28.51
C GLY A 58 7.93 8.90 28.50
N LYS A 59 7.53 9.99 29.16
CA LYS A 59 8.35 11.21 29.26
C LYS A 59 8.01 11.98 30.54
N VAL A 60 9.05 12.38 31.28
CA VAL A 60 8.90 13.36 32.36
C VAL A 60 8.71 14.74 31.74
N ALA A 61 7.71 15.48 32.22
CA ALA A 61 7.38 16.82 31.79
C ALA A 61 6.96 17.67 32.99
N ASN A 62 7.03 18.99 32.85
CA ASN A 62 6.71 19.92 33.93
C ASN A 62 5.43 20.68 33.57
N PHE A 63 4.45 20.74 34.47
CA PHE A 63 3.27 21.61 34.36
C PHE A 63 3.34 22.68 35.43
N THR A 64 3.35 23.95 35.01
CA THR A 64 3.69 25.14 35.81
C THR A 64 5.01 24.98 36.59
N ASP A 65 5.00 24.33 37.75
CA ASP A 65 6.21 24.06 38.58
C ASP A 65 6.36 22.58 39.02
N GLN A 66 5.44 21.69 38.63
CA GLN A 66 5.45 20.28 39.07
C GLN A 66 5.89 19.32 37.95
N SER A 67 6.88 18.48 38.24
CA SER A 67 7.32 17.38 37.37
C SER A 67 6.40 16.17 37.49
N PHE A 68 5.94 15.63 36.37
CA PHE A 68 5.10 14.43 36.29
C PHE A 68 5.49 13.56 35.09
N THR A 69 5.24 12.25 35.19
CA THR A 69 5.58 11.32 34.12
C THR A 69 4.35 11.03 33.26
N ILE A 70 4.37 11.55 32.03
CA ILE A 70 3.41 11.19 30.99
C ILE A 70 3.73 9.77 30.52
N TRP A 71 2.72 8.92 30.43
CA TRP A 71 2.78 7.60 29.81
C TRP A 71 1.72 7.47 28.73
N THR A 72 1.95 6.66 27.71
CA THR A 72 0.90 6.26 26.77
C THR A 72 1.20 4.87 26.23
N VAL A 73 0.34 3.93 26.58
CA VAL A 73 0.37 2.52 26.19
C VAL A 73 -0.85 2.21 25.34
N SER A 74 -0.65 1.50 24.24
CA SER A 74 -1.75 0.95 23.44
C SER A 74 -1.46 -0.47 22.96
N GLY A 75 -2.46 -1.35 23.11
CA GLY A 75 -2.40 -2.78 22.82
C GLY A 75 -3.43 -3.18 21.78
N MET A 76 -3.00 -3.91 20.75
CA MET A 76 -3.84 -4.30 19.62
C MET A 76 -3.60 -5.76 19.24
N LEU A 77 -4.68 -6.50 18.99
CA LEU A 77 -4.62 -7.82 18.38
C LEU A 77 -4.87 -7.69 16.88
N ASN A 78 -4.34 -8.58 16.07
CA ASN A 78 -4.58 -8.62 14.63
C ASN A 78 -4.63 -10.07 14.12
N PHE A 79 -5.75 -10.45 13.52
CA PHE A 79 -6.03 -11.76 12.93
C PHE A 79 -6.10 -11.64 11.42
N ASN A 80 -5.34 -12.45 10.67
CA ASN A 80 -5.22 -12.38 9.22
C ASN A 80 -5.45 -13.77 8.62
N TYR A 81 -6.34 -13.88 7.65
CA TYR A 81 -6.71 -15.16 7.04
C TYR A 81 -6.63 -15.10 5.52
N GLY A 82 -5.85 -16.00 4.93
CA GLY A 82 -5.77 -16.16 3.48
C GLY A 82 -6.97 -16.93 2.93
N LEU A 83 -7.87 -16.25 2.24
CA LEU A 83 -9.01 -16.88 1.53
C LEU A 83 -8.56 -17.58 0.23
N GLY A 84 -7.53 -17.05 -0.43
CA GLY A 84 -7.04 -17.55 -1.72
C GLY A 84 -5.56 -17.25 -1.98
N ARG A 85 -5.14 -17.29 -3.26
CA ARG A 85 -3.80 -16.85 -3.69
C ARG A 85 -3.64 -15.32 -3.65
N HIS A 86 -4.74 -14.61 -3.82
CA HIS A 86 -4.78 -13.16 -4.04
C HIS A 86 -5.66 -12.40 -3.05
N VAL A 87 -6.26 -13.07 -2.06
CA VAL A 87 -7.22 -12.46 -1.13
C VAL A 87 -6.89 -12.86 0.30
N GLU A 88 -6.63 -11.85 1.12
CA GLU A 88 -6.44 -11.93 2.56
C GLU A 88 -7.46 -11.00 3.24
N ILE A 89 -8.07 -11.45 4.33
CA ILE A 89 -8.93 -10.63 5.19
C ILE A 89 -8.25 -10.46 6.54
N SER A 90 -8.40 -9.29 7.16
CA SER A 90 -7.94 -9.06 8.53
C SER A 90 -9.00 -8.42 9.42
N ALA A 91 -8.92 -8.75 10.71
CA ALA A 91 -9.65 -8.10 11.79
C ALA A 91 -8.68 -7.81 12.94
N ALA A 92 -8.61 -6.55 13.35
CA ALA A 92 -7.67 -6.08 14.35
C ALA A 92 -8.39 -5.22 15.41
N PRO A 93 -8.89 -5.84 16.49
CA PRO A 93 -9.44 -5.08 17.62
C PRO A 93 -8.30 -4.48 18.45
N ARG A 94 -8.40 -3.19 18.74
CA ARG A 94 -7.56 -2.56 19.76
C ARG A 94 -8.16 -2.86 21.13
N VAL A 95 -7.41 -3.59 21.95
CA VAL A 95 -7.90 -4.13 23.23
C VAL A 95 -7.68 -3.17 24.39
N TYR A 96 -6.70 -2.28 24.29
CA TYR A 96 -6.37 -1.29 25.31
C TYR A 96 -5.75 -0.03 24.67
N GLN A 97 -6.09 1.15 25.19
CA GLN A 97 -5.36 2.40 24.91
C GLN A 97 -5.52 3.39 26.08
N ASP A 98 -4.41 3.96 26.55
CA ASP A 98 -4.45 5.11 27.48
C ASP A 98 -5.07 6.34 26.79
N THR A 99 -6.02 6.99 27.46
CA THR A 99 -6.79 8.12 26.90
C THR A 99 -6.25 9.50 27.32
N ASN A 100 -5.20 9.56 28.18
CA ASN A 100 -4.56 10.80 28.66
C ASN A 100 -5.58 11.87 29.12
N SER A 101 -6.52 11.46 29.97
CA SER A 101 -7.82 12.11 30.09
C SER A 101 -8.32 12.11 31.55
N PRO A 102 -8.72 13.27 32.12
CA PRO A 102 -9.20 13.33 33.51
C PRO A 102 -10.56 12.65 33.74
N THR A 103 -11.32 12.30 32.69
CA THR A 103 -12.66 11.70 32.80
C THR A 103 -12.71 10.21 32.43
N SER A 104 -11.61 9.65 31.95
CA SER A 104 -11.41 8.22 31.69
C SER A 104 -9.91 7.99 31.50
N SER A 105 -9.33 6.98 32.15
CA SER A 105 -7.91 6.65 32.06
C SER A 105 -7.56 5.87 30.79
N SER A 106 -8.47 5.02 30.30
CA SER A 106 -8.29 4.23 29.08
C SER A 106 -9.59 4.00 28.29
N ASN A 107 -9.44 3.52 27.05
CA ASN A 107 -10.44 2.75 26.32
C ASN A 107 -10.13 1.25 26.48
N THR A 108 -11.13 0.43 26.80
CA THR A 108 -11.04 -1.04 26.87
C THR A 108 -12.45 -1.64 26.72
N PRO A 109 -12.77 -2.35 25.61
CA PRO A 109 -12.02 -2.33 24.35
C PRO A 109 -11.97 -0.91 23.75
N ASP A 110 -11.16 -0.74 22.72
CA ASP A 110 -11.09 0.44 21.87
C ASP A 110 -11.61 0.09 20.46
N ASP A 111 -11.30 0.91 19.45
CA ASP A 111 -11.75 0.73 18.06
C ASP A 111 -11.36 -0.62 17.41
N VAL A 112 -12.23 -1.09 16.49
CA VAL A 112 -11.99 -2.28 15.64
C VAL A 112 -11.63 -1.88 14.23
N PHE A 113 -10.53 -2.43 13.71
CA PHE A 113 -10.11 -2.28 12.32
C PHE A 113 -10.42 -3.55 11.53
N LEU A 114 -10.98 -3.40 10.33
CA LEU A 114 -11.21 -4.49 9.38
C LEU A 114 -10.54 -4.16 8.05
N SER A 115 -9.98 -5.14 7.35
CA SER A 115 -9.46 -4.93 5.99
C SER A 115 -9.57 -6.14 5.08
N VAL A 116 -9.53 -5.86 3.78
CA VAL A 116 -9.43 -6.84 2.68
C VAL A 116 -8.23 -6.46 1.82
N LYS A 117 -7.25 -7.35 1.72
CA LYS A 117 -6.02 -7.19 0.93
C LYS A 117 -6.12 -8.04 -0.32
N LEU A 118 -6.16 -7.37 -1.47
CA LEU A 118 -6.06 -7.95 -2.80
C LEU A 118 -4.62 -7.83 -3.27
N GLY A 119 -3.91 -8.95 -3.46
CA GLY A 119 -2.46 -8.89 -3.67
C GLY A 119 -1.86 -10.14 -4.28
N SER A 120 -0.55 -10.33 -4.08
CA SER A 120 0.26 -11.36 -4.75
C SER A 120 0.16 -11.27 -6.29
N PHE A 121 -0.06 -10.07 -6.83
CA PHE A 121 -0.13 -9.84 -8.28
C PHE A 121 1.29 -9.65 -8.83
N ASN A 122 1.82 -10.72 -9.43
CA ASN A 122 3.10 -10.75 -10.11
C ASN A 122 3.10 -11.81 -11.21
N SER A 123 3.84 -11.56 -12.29
CA SER A 123 4.21 -12.59 -13.26
C SER A 123 5.04 -13.70 -12.56
N PRO A 124 5.00 -14.95 -13.05
CA PRO A 124 5.92 -16.00 -12.59
C PRO A 124 7.38 -15.55 -12.64
N GLY A 125 8.18 -15.92 -11.63
CA GLY A 125 9.58 -15.51 -11.50
C GLY A 125 9.85 -14.03 -11.17
N SER A 126 8.87 -13.12 -11.30
CA SER A 126 9.08 -11.68 -11.06
C SER A 126 9.43 -11.35 -9.60
N SER A 127 10.52 -10.59 -9.41
CA SER A 127 10.88 -9.98 -8.12
C SER A 127 9.90 -8.91 -7.64
N MET A 128 9.05 -8.35 -8.51
CA MET A 128 8.07 -7.32 -8.18
C MET A 128 6.67 -7.93 -8.03
N SER A 129 6.01 -7.61 -6.91
CA SER A 129 4.61 -7.95 -6.64
C SER A 129 3.81 -6.73 -6.19
N TYR A 130 2.53 -6.69 -6.56
CA TYR A 130 1.62 -5.56 -6.37
C TYR A 130 0.33 -5.97 -5.66
N GLY A 131 -0.36 -4.99 -5.07
CA GLY A 131 -1.65 -5.19 -4.41
C GLY A 131 -2.34 -3.89 -4.00
N VAL A 132 -3.54 -4.03 -3.44
CA VAL A 132 -4.35 -2.98 -2.80
C VAL A 132 -4.96 -3.56 -1.52
N THR A 133 -4.85 -2.83 -0.41
CA THR A 133 -5.63 -3.09 0.80
C THR A 133 -6.77 -2.07 0.90
N LEU A 134 -8.00 -2.55 1.03
CA LEU A 134 -9.17 -1.76 1.43
C LEU A 134 -9.37 -1.94 2.95
N SER A 135 -9.56 -0.85 3.68
CA SER A 135 -9.60 -0.86 5.15
C SER A 135 -10.72 0.04 5.70
N THR A 136 -11.26 -0.33 6.86
CA THR A 136 -12.24 0.47 7.62
C THR A 136 -11.93 0.43 9.12
N ARG A 137 -12.26 1.53 9.81
CA ARG A 137 -12.20 1.68 11.27
C ARG A 137 -13.63 1.83 11.78
N ILE A 138 -14.05 0.95 12.67
CA ILE A 138 -15.34 1.04 13.36
C ILE A 138 -15.09 1.70 14.72
N PRO A 139 -15.75 2.83 15.04
CA PRO A 139 -15.60 3.49 16.32
C PRO A 139 -16.29 2.65 17.40
N THR A 140 -15.49 1.98 18.24
CA THR A 140 -15.97 1.19 19.39
C THR A 140 -15.32 1.60 20.70
N GLY A 141 -14.31 2.48 20.66
CA GLY A 141 -13.81 3.19 21.84
C GLY A 141 -14.83 4.18 22.41
N LYS A 142 -14.71 4.49 23.71
CA LYS A 142 -15.56 5.45 24.42
C LYS A 142 -15.08 6.89 24.30
N THR A 143 -13.78 7.05 24.02
CA THR A 143 -13.10 8.35 23.87
C THR A 143 -12.38 8.34 22.52
N HIS A 144 -12.55 9.38 21.72
CA HIS A 144 -11.79 9.57 20.48
C HIS A 144 -10.92 10.83 20.59
N ASN A 145 -10.11 11.13 19.56
CA ASN A 145 -9.23 12.30 19.53
C ASN A 145 -8.28 12.35 20.74
N ILE A 146 -7.45 11.32 20.88
CA ILE A 146 -6.56 11.08 22.03
C ILE A 146 -5.14 11.56 21.68
N PRO A 147 -4.50 12.42 22.50
CA PRO A 147 -3.16 12.88 22.22
C PRO A 147 -2.11 11.75 22.36
N PHE A 148 -1.00 11.91 21.66
CA PHE A 148 0.06 10.92 21.38
C PHE A 148 -0.31 9.79 20.40
N GLU A 149 -1.57 9.71 20.00
CA GLU A 149 -2.06 8.79 18.97
C GLU A 149 -2.58 9.56 17.75
N PRO A 150 -2.61 8.95 16.55
CA PRO A 150 -3.11 9.61 15.35
C PRO A 150 -4.58 10.03 15.45
N TYR A 151 -4.98 10.95 14.56
CA TYR A 151 -6.32 11.51 14.54
C TYR A 151 -7.42 10.44 14.44
N ALA A 152 -8.50 10.62 15.22
CA ALA A 152 -9.58 9.67 15.33
C ALA A 152 -10.89 10.38 15.71
N ALA A 153 -11.93 10.23 14.90
CA ALA A 153 -13.29 10.72 15.16
C ALA A 153 -14.25 9.59 15.55
N ASP A 154 -15.41 9.91 16.14
CA ASP A 154 -16.49 8.95 16.48
C ASP A 154 -17.34 8.56 15.24
N ARG A 155 -16.67 8.13 14.17
CA ARG A 155 -17.27 7.76 12.88
C ARG A 155 -16.53 6.63 12.19
N VAL A 156 -17.27 5.93 11.33
CA VAL A 156 -16.73 4.86 10.48
C VAL A 156 -15.85 5.48 9.41
N GLY A 157 -14.53 5.41 9.63
CA GLY A 157 -13.53 5.85 8.67
C GLY A 157 -13.18 4.72 7.69
N PHE A 158 -12.82 5.07 6.46
CA PHE A 158 -12.46 4.11 5.42
C PHE A 158 -11.25 4.59 4.62
N GLY A 159 -10.56 3.67 3.95
CA GLY A 159 -9.44 4.00 3.09
C GLY A 159 -8.98 2.85 2.20
N PHE A 160 -8.08 3.18 1.28
CA PHE A 160 -7.43 2.22 0.40
C PHE A 160 -5.91 2.47 0.37
N MET A 161 -5.12 1.43 0.11
CA MET A 161 -3.66 1.52 0.11
C MET A 161 -3.09 0.65 -1.01
N GLY A 162 -2.49 1.28 -2.01
CA GLY A 162 -1.67 0.62 -3.02
C GLY A 162 -0.37 0.10 -2.42
N LEU A 163 0.00 -1.12 -2.80
CA LEU A 163 1.14 -1.87 -2.30
C LEU A 163 2.05 -2.25 -3.46
N ALA A 164 3.35 -1.99 -3.31
CA ALA A 164 4.40 -2.55 -4.14
C ALA A 164 5.44 -3.26 -3.27
N THR A 165 6.00 -4.36 -3.74
CA THR A 165 7.06 -5.09 -3.03
C THR A 165 8.07 -5.66 -4.01
N TYR A 166 9.32 -5.24 -3.87
CA TYR A 166 10.48 -5.90 -4.45
C TYR A 166 10.98 -6.99 -3.50
N SER A 167 11.28 -8.18 -4.03
CA SER A 167 11.93 -9.26 -3.29
C SER A 167 13.08 -9.89 -4.08
N LYS A 168 14.22 -10.09 -3.43
CA LYS A 168 15.41 -10.72 -4.05
C LYS A 168 15.22 -12.21 -4.37
N ASP A 169 14.31 -12.90 -3.69
CA ASP A 169 13.88 -14.27 -4.02
C ASP A 169 12.35 -14.33 -3.92
N PRO A 170 11.61 -14.12 -5.02
CA PRO A 170 10.14 -14.12 -5.01
C PRO A 170 9.53 -15.50 -4.75
N LEU A 171 10.32 -16.58 -4.78
CA LEU A 171 9.87 -17.91 -4.35
C LEU A 171 9.93 -18.06 -2.82
N TYR A 172 10.84 -17.34 -2.15
CA TYR A 172 10.98 -17.31 -0.69
C TYR A 172 11.08 -15.89 -0.12
N PRO A 173 10.08 -15.00 -0.33
CA PRO A 173 10.17 -13.60 0.07
C PRO A 173 10.36 -13.44 1.59
N ASP A 174 9.77 -14.32 2.40
CA ASP A 174 9.98 -14.35 3.86
C ASP A 174 11.45 -14.57 4.28
N GLN A 175 12.31 -15.07 3.38
CA GLN A 175 13.71 -15.45 3.63
C GLN A 175 14.74 -14.62 2.84
N ALA A 176 14.31 -13.65 2.02
CA ALA A 176 15.17 -12.80 1.21
C ALA A 176 15.05 -11.30 1.56
N LEU A 177 15.96 -10.49 1.02
CA LEU A 177 15.85 -9.03 1.15
C LEU A 177 14.57 -8.57 0.44
N ASN A 178 13.75 -7.77 1.14
CA ASN A 178 12.56 -7.13 0.56
C ASN A 178 12.61 -5.62 0.74
N ILE A 179 12.04 -4.91 -0.23
CA ILE A 179 11.71 -3.49 -0.14
C ILE A 179 10.20 -3.37 -0.39
N HIS A 180 9.48 -2.74 0.52
CA HIS A 180 8.04 -2.54 0.48
C HIS A 180 7.74 -1.05 0.36
N LEU A 181 6.82 -0.67 -0.53
CA LEU A 181 6.34 0.70 -0.70
C LEU A 181 4.81 0.70 -0.64
N ASN A 182 4.27 1.56 0.23
CA ASN A 182 2.84 1.70 0.48
C ASN A 182 2.45 3.16 0.24
N VAL A 183 1.41 3.40 -0.55
CA VAL A 183 0.78 4.72 -0.72
C VAL A 183 -0.73 4.52 -0.71
N GLY A 184 -1.46 5.27 0.10
CA GLY A 184 -2.90 5.11 0.27
C GLY A 184 -3.63 6.41 0.54
N TYR A 185 -4.94 6.31 0.71
CA TYR A 185 -5.85 7.40 1.07
C TYR A 185 -6.76 6.94 2.21
N TRP A 186 -7.18 7.87 3.06
CA TRP A 186 -8.11 7.64 4.16
C TRP A 186 -9.06 8.82 4.34
N ASN A 187 -10.29 8.52 4.75
CA ASN A 187 -11.36 9.47 5.01
C ASN A 187 -12.03 9.10 6.34
N HIS A 188 -12.17 10.07 7.25
CA HIS A 188 -12.72 9.82 8.60
C HIS A 188 -14.24 9.96 8.69
N ASN A 189 -14.92 10.42 7.64
CA ASN A 189 -16.37 10.56 7.54
C ASN A 189 -16.99 11.31 8.75
N ASP A 190 -16.31 12.36 9.21
CA ASP A 190 -16.41 12.98 10.53
C ASP A 190 -17.24 14.28 10.57
N VAL A 191 -17.96 14.59 9.48
CA VAL A 191 -18.76 15.82 9.36
C VAL A 191 -19.88 15.87 10.40
N GLY A 192 -20.02 17.03 11.05
CA GLY A 192 -21.08 17.29 12.03
C GLY A 192 -20.97 16.46 13.32
N VAL A 193 -19.78 15.96 13.65
CA VAL A 193 -19.51 15.17 14.87
C VAL A 193 -18.68 15.98 15.85
N LYS A 194 -19.04 15.92 17.14
CA LYS A 194 -18.20 16.45 18.21
C LYS A 194 -17.02 15.50 18.44
N VAL A 195 -15.93 15.74 17.72
CA VAL A 195 -14.72 14.91 17.76
C VAL A 195 -14.01 14.98 19.12
N THR A 196 -14.41 15.88 20.01
CA THR A 196 -13.97 15.88 21.41
C THR A 196 -15.02 16.51 22.32
N ASN A 197 -15.29 15.84 23.44
CA ASN A 197 -16.17 16.33 24.51
C ASN A 197 -15.55 17.50 25.32
N ARG A 198 -14.37 18.00 24.92
CA ARG A 198 -13.64 19.11 25.57
C ARG A 198 -13.35 20.29 24.62
N GLY A 199 -13.89 20.25 23.41
CA GLY A 199 -13.77 21.33 22.43
C GLY A 199 -14.92 22.32 22.54
N GLY A 200 -14.65 23.59 22.25
CA GLY A 200 -15.69 24.57 21.94
C GLY A 200 -16.32 24.34 20.56
N PRO A 201 -17.15 25.27 20.06
CA PRO A 201 -17.90 25.11 18.82
C PRO A 201 -17.05 24.95 17.54
N ASN A 202 -15.73 25.07 17.61
CA ASN A 202 -14.81 24.84 16.50
C ASN A 202 -14.18 23.43 16.52
N ALA A 203 -14.76 22.47 17.25
CA ALA A 203 -14.35 21.06 17.31
C ALA A 203 -15.17 20.12 16.40
N GLU A 204 -16.17 20.65 15.69
CA GLU A 204 -17.01 19.89 14.75
C GLU A 204 -16.50 20.06 13.30
N PRO A 205 -16.16 18.98 12.58
CA PRO A 205 -15.74 19.06 11.18
C PRO A 205 -16.87 19.55 10.27
N ARG A 206 -16.62 20.65 9.55
CA ARG A 206 -17.50 21.21 8.50
C ARG A 206 -17.26 20.58 7.12
N SER A 207 -16.20 19.79 6.99
CA SER A 207 -15.83 19.00 5.82
C SER A 207 -15.12 17.74 6.30
N MET A 208 -15.17 16.65 5.52
CA MET A 208 -14.54 15.40 5.92
C MET A 208 -13.03 15.57 6.04
N THR A 209 -12.44 15.14 7.15
CA THR A 209 -10.98 15.02 7.26
C THR A 209 -10.48 13.94 6.32
N GLN A 210 -9.48 14.28 5.50
CA GLN A 210 -8.96 13.43 4.44
C GLN A 210 -7.44 13.35 4.47
N GLU A 211 -6.93 12.18 4.14
CA GLU A 211 -5.58 11.75 4.47
C GLU A 211 -4.96 10.89 3.35
N LEU A 212 -3.65 10.94 3.17
CA LEU A 212 -2.85 10.16 2.22
C LEU A 212 -1.74 9.43 2.99
N LEU A 213 -1.82 8.13 3.07
CA LEU A 213 -0.94 7.33 3.92
C LEU A 213 0.32 6.97 3.11
N TYR A 214 1.54 7.05 3.67
CA TYR A 214 2.74 6.57 2.95
C TYR A 214 3.76 5.86 3.83
N ALA A 215 4.34 4.78 3.32
CA ALA A 215 5.34 4.00 4.04
C ALA A 215 6.37 3.36 3.09
N LEU A 216 7.63 3.32 3.52
CA LEU A 216 8.75 2.65 2.86
C LEU A 216 9.45 1.73 3.87
N GLY A 217 9.62 0.45 3.52
CA GLY A 217 10.10 -0.57 4.46
C GLY A 217 11.18 -1.45 3.86
N LEU A 218 12.31 -1.59 4.55
CA LEU A 218 13.39 -2.51 4.21
C LEU A 218 13.39 -3.70 5.19
N LYS A 219 13.47 -4.93 4.66
CA LYS A 219 13.68 -6.16 5.43
C LYS A 219 14.97 -6.84 5.01
N ALA A 220 15.91 -7.02 5.94
CA ALA A 220 17.14 -7.78 5.77
C ALA A 220 17.12 -9.04 6.66
N PRO A 221 16.71 -10.21 6.13
CA PRO A 221 16.61 -11.43 6.91
C PRO A 221 17.96 -12.13 7.12
N SER A 222 18.08 -12.75 8.29
CA SER A 222 19.14 -13.70 8.66
C SER A 222 18.49 -15.03 9.09
N LYS A 223 19.29 -16.00 9.54
CA LYS A 223 18.81 -17.34 9.96
C LYS A 223 17.81 -17.27 11.12
N SER A 224 18.20 -16.59 12.20
CA SER A 224 17.43 -16.52 13.46
C SER A 224 16.80 -15.14 13.73
N PHE A 225 17.21 -14.11 12.99
CA PHE A 225 16.73 -12.73 13.12
C PHE A 225 16.30 -12.18 11.76
N ASP A 226 15.37 -11.23 11.72
CA ASP A 226 15.20 -10.27 10.62
C ASP A 226 15.53 -8.88 11.14
N PHE A 227 16.30 -8.10 10.41
CA PHE A 227 16.51 -6.67 10.67
C PHE A 227 15.57 -5.84 9.78
N THR A 228 14.98 -4.80 10.35
CA THR A 228 13.91 -4.03 9.70
C THR A 228 14.16 -2.53 9.86
N ALA A 229 13.93 -1.76 8.81
CA ALA A 229 13.93 -0.30 8.87
C ALA A 229 12.68 0.21 8.14
N GLU A 230 11.84 0.97 8.84
CA GLU A 230 10.55 1.44 8.35
C GLU A 230 10.52 2.98 8.43
N LEU A 231 10.25 3.65 7.31
CA LEU A 231 9.94 5.08 7.27
C LEU A 231 8.43 5.21 6.99
N PHE A 232 7.66 5.77 7.92
CA PHE A 232 6.20 5.74 7.82
C PHE A 232 5.53 7.08 8.20
N GLY A 233 4.53 7.47 7.41
CA GLY A 233 3.94 8.81 7.39
C GLY A 233 2.65 8.93 6.55
N ASN A 234 2.46 10.10 5.93
CA ASN A 234 1.43 11.04 6.39
C ASN A 234 1.11 12.07 5.26
N ALA A 235 -0.15 12.34 4.77
CA ALA A 235 -0.75 13.58 4.15
C ALA A 235 -2.22 13.98 4.37
N PHE A 236 -2.50 14.91 5.29
CA PHE A 236 -3.79 15.59 5.42
C PHE A 236 -4.04 16.42 4.16
N LEU A 237 -4.92 15.92 3.31
CA LEU A 237 -5.45 16.63 2.15
C LEU A 237 -6.51 17.64 2.60
N GLN A 238 -7.32 17.25 3.59
CA GLN A 238 -8.20 18.12 4.35
C GLN A 238 -7.91 17.92 5.83
N SER A 239 -7.42 18.95 6.51
CA SER A 239 -7.01 18.89 7.92
C SER A 239 -8.21 18.94 8.89
N PRO A 240 -8.11 18.35 10.09
CA PRO A 240 -9.14 18.47 11.13
C PRO A 240 -9.33 19.93 11.60
N PRO A 241 -10.48 20.24 12.25
CA PRO A 241 -10.74 21.55 12.86
C PRO A 241 -9.66 21.99 13.86
N PRO A 242 -9.53 23.30 14.19
CA PRO A 242 -8.50 23.79 15.12
C PRO A 242 -8.54 23.17 16.51
N ALA A 243 -9.74 22.85 17.01
CA ALA A 243 -9.96 22.31 18.36
C ALA A 243 -9.85 20.77 18.41
N VAL A 244 -8.79 20.22 17.84
CA VAL A 244 -8.58 18.77 17.67
C VAL A 244 -7.09 18.43 17.81
N PHE A 245 -6.75 17.44 18.64
CA PHE A 245 -5.39 16.97 18.82
C PHE A 245 -4.91 16.22 17.57
N SER A 246 -3.60 16.10 17.38
CA SER A 246 -2.99 15.28 16.32
C SER A 246 -3.36 15.72 14.89
N ARG A 247 -3.86 16.96 14.74
CA ARG A 247 -4.13 17.64 13.47
C ARG A 247 -2.87 18.19 12.79
N GLU A 248 -1.76 18.27 13.53
CA GLU A 248 -0.42 18.29 12.94
C GLU A 248 0.00 16.87 12.53
N SER A 249 1.28 16.67 12.24
CA SER A 249 1.61 15.77 11.16
C SER A 249 3.04 15.23 11.22
N TYR A 250 3.18 13.90 11.29
CA TYR A 250 4.40 13.18 11.61
C TYR A 250 5.09 12.48 10.42
N LEU A 251 6.35 12.15 10.63
CA LEU A 251 7.07 11.11 9.91
C LEU A 251 7.87 10.37 10.97
N TYR A 252 7.84 9.05 10.98
CA TYR A 252 8.65 8.24 11.89
C TYR A 252 9.65 7.42 11.10
N PHE A 253 10.89 7.37 11.57
CA PHE A 253 11.84 6.33 11.22
C PHE A 253 11.82 5.29 12.34
N SER A 254 11.76 4.01 11.98
CA SER A 254 11.56 2.92 12.92
C SER A 254 12.47 1.72 12.60
N PRO A 255 13.71 1.73 13.12
CA PRO A 255 14.53 0.52 13.17
C PRO A 255 13.90 -0.54 14.09
N GLY A 256 14.14 -1.80 13.76
CA GLY A 256 13.66 -2.93 14.53
C GLY A 256 14.39 -4.23 14.23
N VAL A 257 14.17 -5.22 15.10
CA VAL A 257 14.70 -6.57 15.01
C VAL A 257 13.59 -7.57 15.33
N THR A 258 13.53 -8.66 14.57
CA THR A 258 12.57 -9.75 14.78
C THR A 258 13.29 -11.06 15.00
N TYR A 259 13.26 -11.58 16.22
CA TYR A 259 13.76 -12.91 16.57
C TYR A 259 12.76 -14.00 16.13
N LYS A 260 13.29 -15.10 15.60
CA LYS A 260 12.54 -16.21 15.00
C LYS A 260 12.95 -17.53 15.66
N PRO A 261 12.59 -17.78 16.93
CA PRO A 261 12.94 -19.03 17.62
C PRO A 261 12.34 -20.25 16.93
N TYR A 262 11.12 -20.11 16.37
CA TYR A 262 10.42 -21.15 15.64
C TYR A 262 9.82 -20.61 14.34
N ARG A 263 9.44 -21.50 13.41
CA ARG A 263 8.80 -21.09 12.13
C ARG A 263 7.38 -20.54 12.31
N TRP A 264 6.74 -20.87 13.42
CA TRP A 264 5.37 -20.50 13.76
C TRP A 264 5.31 -19.35 14.76
N PHE A 265 6.44 -18.89 15.31
CA PHE A 265 6.53 -17.86 16.35
C PHE A 265 7.62 -16.85 16.02
N LYS A 266 7.26 -15.55 15.98
CA LYS A 266 8.21 -14.44 15.88
C LYS A 266 8.01 -13.48 17.06
N LEU A 267 9.11 -12.90 17.54
CA LEU A 267 9.15 -11.82 18.52
C LEU A 267 9.82 -10.61 17.88
N SER A 268 9.11 -9.49 17.80
CA SER A 268 9.59 -8.25 17.18
C SER A 268 9.72 -7.13 18.21
N PHE A 269 10.81 -6.39 18.14
CA PHE A 269 11.05 -5.18 18.92
C PHE A 269 11.55 -4.07 17.99
N GLY A 270 11.20 -2.82 18.30
CA GLY A 270 11.71 -1.65 17.58
C GLY A 270 11.46 -0.36 18.32
N VAL A 271 12.02 0.72 17.79
CA VAL A 271 11.87 2.08 18.32
C VAL A 271 11.45 2.99 17.19
N ASP A 272 10.30 3.64 17.31
CA ASP A 272 9.88 4.69 16.39
C ASP A 272 10.48 6.01 16.88
N VAL A 273 11.12 6.78 15.99
CA VAL A 273 11.69 8.12 16.27
C VAL A 273 11.08 9.11 15.29
N ARG A 274 10.51 10.22 15.77
CA ARG A 274 9.87 11.22 14.91
C ARG A 274 10.92 12.05 14.18
N MET A 275 10.83 12.09 12.85
CA MET A 275 11.74 12.79 11.94
C MET A 275 11.22 14.19 11.55
N LEU A 276 9.90 14.42 11.58
CA LEU A 276 9.30 15.73 11.34
C LEU A 276 9.14 16.54 12.65
N ASP A 277 9.14 17.85 12.46
CA ASP A 277 9.06 18.87 13.51
C ASP A 277 7.85 18.74 14.46
N SER A 278 8.05 19.25 15.67
CA SER A 278 7.14 19.32 16.82
C SER A 278 6.14 20.48 16.83
N SER A 279 5.97 21.25 15.74
CA SER A 279 4.94 22.30 15.68
C SER A 279 3.52 21.74 15.85
N ASP A 280 3.03 21.82 17.09
CA ASP A 280 1.63 21.59 17.46
C ASP A 280 0.74 22.64 16.78
N LYS A 281 -0.39 22.21 16.25
CA LYS A 281 -1.36 23.05 15.51
C LYS A 281 -2.74 23.09 16.17
N THR A 282 -2.86 22.54 17.37
CA THR A 282 -4.10 22.46 18.14
C THR A 282 -4.35 23.78 18.87
N LEU A 283 -5.59 24.29 18.79
CA LEU A 283 -5.99 25.52 19.45
C LEU A 283 -6.38 25.24 20.91
N TYR A 284 -5.51 25.60 21.85
CA TYR A 284 -5.70 25.37 23.29
C TYR A 284 -6.45 26.48 24.03
N GLN A 285 -7.44 27.09 23.38
CA GLN A 285 -8.17 28.25 23.91
C GLN A 285 -9.69 27.98 23.88
N PRO A 286 -10.28 27.34 24.91
CA PRO A 286 -11.71 27.02 24.95
C PRO A 286 -12.64 28.22 24.69
N ALA A 287 -12.29 29.40 25.22
CA ALA A 287 -13.02 30.65 25.00
C ALA A 287 -13.00 31.13 23.53
N ALA A 288 -11.97 30.77 22.75
CA ALA A 288 -11.88 30.99 21.30
C ALA A 288 -12.39 29.78 20.49
N GLY A 289 -13.14 28.87 21.13
CA GLY A 289 -13.67 27.64 20.54
C GLY A 289 -12.68 26.47 20.44
N GLY A 290 -11.50 26.59 21.05
CA GLY A 290 -10.46 25.57 21.13
C GLY A 290 -10.78 24.41 22.08
N VAL A 291 -9.77 23.56 22.34
CA VAL A 291 -9.82 22.48 23.35
C VAL A 291 -9.15 22.87 24.66
N LEU A 292 -9.59 22.26 25.76
CA LEU A 292 -8.84 22.27 27.02
C LEU A 292 -7.52 21.50 26.85
N ARG A 293 -6.39 22.14 27.18
CA ARG A 293 -5.07 21.51 27.15
C ARG A 293 -4.93 20.50 28.28
N THR A 294 -4.54 19.26 27.97
CA THR A 294 -4.26 18.19 28.95
C THR A 294 -2.77 17.86 29.10
N LEU A 295 -1.90 18.52 28.33
CA LEU A 295 -0.46 18.29 28.28
C LEU A 295 0.31 19.62 28.43
N PRO A 296 1.58 19.62 28.87
CA PRO A 296 2.37 20.84 28.99
C PRO A 296 2.67 21.53 27.66
N ASP A 297 3.03 22.81 27.73
CA ASP A 297 3.39 23.62 26.57
C ASP A 297 4.59 23.08 25.77
N SER A 298 5.46 22.29 26.41
CA SER A 298 6.61 21.61 25.81
C SER A 298 6.29 20.26 25.13
N GLN A 299 5.03 19.85 25.05
CA GLN A 299 4.62 18.56 24.47
C GLN A 299 3.67 18.74 23.26
N PRO A 300 4.05 18.25 22.06
CA PRO A 300 3.18 18.17 20.90
C PRO A 300 2.32 16.89 20.91
N ASN A 301 1.31 16.81 20.04
CA ASN A 301 0.33 15.70 20.03
C ASN A 301 0.89 14.39 19.50
N TYR A 302 2.10 14.39 18.94
CA TYR A 302 2.80 13.17 18.53
C TYR A 302 4.03 12.94 19.42
N PRO A 303 4.25 11.71 19.92
CA PRO A 303 5.37 11.42 20.82
C PRO A 303 6.69 11.48 20.05
N ALA A 304 7.74 12.03 20.67
CA ALA A 304 9.05 12.16 20.03
C ALA A 304 9.68 10.79 19.70
N TRP A 305 9.40 9.78 20.52
CA TRP A 305 9.74 8.39 20.28
C TRP A 305 8.63 7.45 20.79
N ARG A 306 8.59 6.20 20.31
CA ARG A 306 7.79 5.09 20.88
C ARG A 306 8.61 3.82 20.90
N LEU A 307 8.50 3.02 21.97
CA LEU A 307 8.87 1.61 21.93
C LEU A 307 7.72 0.82 21.30
N ARG A 308 8.05 -0.16 20.46
CA ARG A 308 7.10 -1.14 19.93
C ARG A 308 7.58 -2.56 20.22
N PHE A 309 6.64 -3.40 20.63
CA PHE A 309 6.81 -4.84 20.81
C PHE A 309 5.68 -5.56 20.09
N SER A 310 5.97 -6.66 19.40
CA SER A 310 4.91 -7.55 18.92
C SER A 310 5.31 -9.01 18.95
N THR A 311 4.31 -9.84 19.18
CA THR A 311 4.40 -11.30 19.11
C THR A 311 3.54 -11.78 17.95
N LYS A 312 3.98 -12.83 17.24
CA LYS A 312 3.35 -13.26 15.99
C LYS A 312 3.33 -14.77 15.85
N PHE A 313 2.14 -15.31 15.61
CA PHE A 313 1.82 -16.73 15.65
C PHE A 313 1.10 -17.17 14.37
N ASN A 314 1.59 -18.24 13.74
CA ASN A 314 0.87 -18.89 12.64
C ASN A 314 0.00 -20.01 13.23
N ILE A 315 -1.27 -19.71 13.54
CA ILE A 315 -2.21 -20.64 14.20
C ILE A 315 -2.58 -21.79 13.25
N LEU A 316 -2.92 -21.46 12.00
CA LEU A 316 -3.26 -22.44 10.96
C LEU A 316 -2.32 -22.28 9.75
N PRO A 317 -2.05 -23.36 9.00
CA PRO A 317 -2.30 -24.75 9.37
C PRO A 317 -1.38 -25.16 10.53
N THR A 318 -1.75 -26.17 11.30
CA THR A 318 -0.95 -26.67 12.44
C THR A 318 0.28 -27.50 12.02
N GLY A 319 0.39 -27.87 10.75
CA GLY A 319 1.51 -28.65 10.20
C GLY A 319 2.93 -28.13 10.51
N PRO A 320 3.24 -26.82 10.47
CA PRO A 320 4.55 -26.28 10.78
C PRO A 320 5.03 -26.54 12.22
N TYR A 321 4.13 -26.77 13.18
CA TYR A 321 4.49 -27.13 14.56
C TYR A 321 5.21 -28.49 14.65
N ARG A 322 4.96 -29.42 13.71
CA ARG A 322 5.44 -30.82 13.76
C ARG A 322 6.26 -31.29 12.54
N ARG A 323 6.59 -30.41 11.57
CA ARG A 323 7.23 -30.81 10.30
C ARG A 323 8.76 -31.00 10.37
N ASN A 324 9.19 -32.26 10.26
CA ASN A 324 10.60 -32.64 10.07
C ASN A 324 11.21 -32.02 8.78
N ARG A 325 12.50 -31.64 8.83
CA ARG A 325 13.24 -30.82 7.84
C ARG A 325 13.16 -31.37 6.41
N ARG A 326 13.17 -32.70 6.23
CA ARG A 326 13.09 -33.37 4.90
C ARG A 326 11.78 -33.07 4.15
N ARG A 327 10.63 -33.03 4.85
CA ARG A 327 9.32 -32.74 4.22
C ARG A 327 9.24 -31.31 3.69
N LEU A 328 9.86 -30.34 4.37
CA LEU A 328 9.92 -28.95 3.88
C LEU A 328 10.83 -28.80 2.66
N LEU A 329 11.92 -29.57 2.56
CA LEU A 329 12.75 -29.58 1.35
C LEU A 329 12.00 -30.16 0.14
N LEU A 330 11.18 -31.20 0.34
CA LEU A 330 10.31 -31.75 -0.70
C LEU A 330 9.21 -30.76 -1.12
N GLU A 331 8.60 -30.03 -0.17
CA GLU A 331 7.63 -28.97 -0.43
C GLU A 331 8.26 -27.78 -1.19
N LYS A 332 9.48 -27.38 -0.82
CA LYS A 332 10.29 -26.40 -1.56
C LYS A 332 10.65 -26.88 -2.97
N ALA A 333 10.93 -28.16 -3.16
CA ALA A 333 11.24 -28.75 -4.46
C ALA A 333 9.99 -28.82 -5.36
N ARG A 334 8.82 -29.18 -4.82
CA ARG A 334 7.54 -29.12 -5.54
C ARG A 334 7.24 -27.71 -6.01
N LYS A 335 7.17 -26.73 -5.09
CA LYS A 335 6.94 -25.31 -5.46
C LYS A 335 7.94 -24.74 -6.49
N ARG A 336 9.16 -25.31 -6.59
CA ARG A 336 10.10 -25.01 -7.69
C ARG A 336 9.69 -25.67 -9.01
N ARG A 337 9.40 -26.97 -9.00
CA ARG A 337 8.96 -27.70 -10.18
C ARG A 337 7.66 -27.10 -10.73
N ASP A 338 6.68 -26.86 -9.87
CA ASP A 338 5.38 -26.28 -10.23
C ASP A 338 5.53 -24.87 -10.85
N LEU A 339 6.56 -24.10 -10.44
CA LEU A 339 6.93 -22.82 -11.04
C LEU A 339 7.66 -22.97 -12.39
N PHE A 340 8.56 -23.96 -12.54
CA PHE A 340 9.19 -24.26 -13.83
C PHE A 340 8.18 -24.80 -14.85
N GLU A 341 7.22 -25.60 -14.41
CA GLU A 341 6.11 -26.14 -15.20
C GLU A 341 5.17 -25.02 -15.69
N GLN A 342 4.94 -23.98 -14.88
CA GLN A 342 4.28 -22.74 -15.30
C GLN A 342 5.14 -21.92 -16.28
N LEU A 343 6.43 -21.71 -15.99
CA LEU A 343 7.32 -20.93 -16.86
C LEU A 343 7.50 -21.57 -18.24
N LEU A 344 7.59 -22.90 -18.33
CA LEU A 344 7.64 -23.62 -19.61
C LEU A 344 6.35 -23.42 -20.41
N LYS A 345 5.18 -23.54 -19.75
CA LYS A 345 3.91 -23.29 -20.44
C LYS A 345 3.77 -21.83 -20.88
N ASP A 346 4.14 -20.87 -20.03
CA ASP A 346 4.13 -19.44 -20.39
C ASP A 346 5.05 -19.16 -21.60
N GLN A 347 6.16 -19.90 -21.74
CA GLN A 347 7.03 -19.84 -22.93
C GLN A 347 6.38 -20.48 -24.16
N GLU A 348 5.84 -21.71 -24.06
CA GLU A 348 5.13 -22.38 -25.16
C GLU A 348 3.95 -21.55 -25.68
N ASP A 349 3.14 -21.00 -24.77
CA ASP A 349 2.03 -20.08 -25.10
C ASP A 349 2.57 -18.81 -25.80
N THR A 350 3.70 -18.24 -25.36
CA THR A 350 4.33 -17.06 -26.00
C THR A 350 4.89 -17.37 -27.38
N GLU A 351 5.64 -18.45 -27.56
CA GLU A 351 6.22 -18.86 -28.84
C GLU A 351 5.11 -19.15 -29.88
N SER A 352 3.98 -19.74 -29.44
CA SER A 352 2.81 -19.94 -30.30
C SER A 352 2.18 -18.63 -30.77
N ALA A 353 2.11 -17.62 -29.89
CA ALA A 353 1.58 -16.30 -30.22
C ALA A 353 2.51 -15.50 -31.14
N GLU A 354 3.84 -15.64 -30.99
CA GLU A 354 4.80 -15.04 -31.93
C GLU A 354 4.69 -15.68 -33.31
N ALA A 355 4.54 -17.00 -33.41
CA ALA A 355 4.31 -17.70 -34.68
C ALA A 355 2.99 -17.29 -35.37
N GLU A 356 1.91 -17.09 -34.60
CA GLU A 356 0.65 -16.55 -35.14
C GLU A 356 0.80 -15.10 -35.62
N LEU A 357 1.54 -14.26 -34.90
CA LEU A 357 1.85 -12.89 -35.34
C LEU A 357 2.71 -12.86 -36.61
N GLU A 358 3.68 -13.76 -36.77
CA GLU A 358 4.43 -13.90 -38.02
C GLU A 358 3.54 -14.36 -39.18
N ARG A 359 2.62 -15.30 -38.93
CA ARG A 359 1.62 -15.71 -39.92
C ARG A 359 0.73 -14.53 -40.35
N ILE A 360 0.21 -13.75 -39.41
CA ILE A 360 -0.62 -12.57 -39.69
C ILE A 360 0.18 -11.50 -40.49
N ARG A 361 1.48 -11.32 -40.20
CA ARG A 361 2.36 -10.47 -41.01
C ARG A 361 2.53 -11.00 -42.43
N ALA A 362 2.75 -12.30 -42.60
CA ALA A 362 2.90 -12.91 -43.92
C ALA A 362 1.60 -12.87 -44.74
N GLU A 363 0.43 -13.04 -44.10
CA GLU A 363 -0.88 -12.90 -44.74
C GLU A 363 -1.17 -11.42 -45.12
N ARG A 364 -0.77 -10.44 -44.29
CA ARG A 364 -0.81 -9.01 -44.67
C ARG A 364 0.06 -8.70 -45.88
N ILE A 365 1.32 -9.15 -45.90
CA ILE A 365 2.25 -8.88 -47.02
C ILE A 365 1.70 -9.46 -48.33
N LYS A 366 1.07 -10.65 -48.29
CA LYS A 366 0.38 -11.22 -49.45
C LYS A 366 -0.82 -10.37 -49.89
N ALA A 367 -1.68 -9.96 -48.95
CA ALA A 367 -2.83 -9.13 -49.25
C ALA A 367 -2.43 -7.75 -49.82
N GLU A 368 -1.34 -7.15 -49.34
CA GLU A 368 -0.78 -5.91 -49.87
C GLU A 368 -0.26 -6.10 -51.31
N GLN A 369 0.44 -7.21 -51.59
CA GLN A 369 0.89 -7.56 -52.95
C GLN A 369 -0.27 -7.88 -53.92
N GLU A 370 -1.34 -8.52 -53.44
CA GLU A 370 -2.54 -8.77 -54.25
C GLU A 370 -3.33 -7.47 -54.52
N LEU A 371 -3.46 -6.58 -53.53
CA LEU A 371 -4.04 -5.24 -53.72
C LEU A 371 -3.23 -4.39 -54.68
N GLU A 372 -1.90 -4.49 -54.67
CA GLU A 372 -1.03 -3.76 -55.60
C GLU A 372 -1.11 -4.31 -57.03
N ARG A 373 -1.21 -5.64 -57.21
CA ARG A 373 -1.54 -6.26 -58.51
C ARG A 373 -2.91 -5.81 -59.02
N LEU A 374 -3.94 -5.81 -58.17
CA LEU A 374 -5.28 -5.35 -58.55
C LEU A 374 -5.29 -3.87 -58.94
N ARG A 375 -4.51 -3.01 -58.28
CA ARG A 375 -4.29 -1.61 -58.70
C ARG A 375 -3.64 -1.52 -60.08
N GLN A 376 -2.59 -2.31 -60.35
CA GLN A 376 -1.93 -2.32 -61.66
C GLN A 376 -2.87 -2.79 -62.78
N ILE A 377 -3.68 -3.83 -62.53
CA ILE A 377 -4.70 -4.30 -63.48
C ILE A 377 -5.73 -3.20 -63.74
N LEU A 378 -6.31 -2.60 -62.70
CA LEU A 378 -7.29 -1.51 -62.85
C LEU A 378 -6.71 -0.27 -63.55
N GLN A 379 -5.45 0.10 -63.30
CA GLN A 379 -4.79 1.20 -64.03
C GLN A 379 -4.56 0.86 -65.50
N GLY A 380 -4.17 -0.38 -65.81
CA GLY A 380 -4.03 -0.85 -67.20
C GLY A 380 -5.36 -0.91 -67.94
N GLU A 381 -6.43 -1.37 -67.30
CA GLU A 381 -7.79 -1.35 -67.85
C GLU A 381 -8.30 0.07 -68.09
N LEU A 382 -8.06 1.00 -67.13
CA LEU A 382 -8.37 2.42 -67.30
C LEU A 382 -7.63 3.03 -68.49
N GLN A 383 -6.30 2.87 -68.58
CA GLN A 383 -5.52 3.40 -69.70
C GLN A 383 -5.93 2.80 -71.04
N ASN A 384 -6.25 1.51 -71.10
CA ASN A 384 -6.78 0.87 -72.31
C ASN A 384 -8.17 1.44 -72.68
N SER A 385 -9.04 1.71 -71.69
CA SER A 385 -10.36 2.30 -71.94
C SER A 385 -10.29 3.76 -72.42
N GLU A 386 -9.30 4.53 -71.95
CA GLU A 386 -9.04 5.89 -72.39
C GLU A 386 -8.43 5.91 -73.80
N SER A 387 -7.49 5.00 -74.09
CA SER A 387 -6.89 4.83 -75.42
C SER A 387 -7.94 4.46 -76.49
N GLN A 388 -8.86 3.54 -76.17
CA GLN A 388 -9.96 3.18 -77.07
C GLN A 388 -11.01 4.29 -77.24
N LYS A 389 -11.15 5.21 -76.26
CA LYS A 389 -11.95 6.43 -76.42
C LYS A 389 -11.24 7.48 -77.29
N GLY A 390 -9.92 7.60 -77.17
CA GLY A 390 -9.10 8.45 -78.04
C GLY A 390 -9.23 8.06 -79.51
N GLN A 391 -8.97 6.78 -79.82
CA GLN A 391 -9.05 6.28 -81.21
C GLN A 391 -10.46 6.44 -81.81
N LYS A 392 -11.53 6.21 -81.01
CA LYS A 392 -12.91 6.44 -81.47
C LYS A 392 -13.29 7.91 -81.62
N ALA A 393 -12.56 8.84 -80.99
CA ALA A 393 -12.72 10.27 -81.23
C ALA A 393 -12.01 10.71 -82.52
N GLU A 394 -10.84 10.13 -82.84
CA GLU A 394 -10.15 10.37 -84.10
C GLU A 394 -10.94 9.78 -85.29
N GLU A 395 -11.35 8.50 -85.23
CA GLU A 395 -12.19 7.86 -86.26
C GLU A 395 -13.54 8.59 -86.49
N GLY A 396 -14.10 9.19 -85.43
CA GLY A 396 -15.30 10.02 -85.53
C GLY A 396 -15.08 11.35 -86.26
N SER A 397 -13.86 11.89 -86.25
CA SER A 397 -13.54 13.21 -86.82
C SER A 397 -13.30 13.19 -88.33
N ASP A 398 -12.90 12.05 -88.90
CA ASP A 398 -12.68 11.92 -90.35
C ASP A 398 -13.94 11.51 -91.13
N GLN A 399 -15.00 11.00 -90.46
CA GLN A 399 -16.29 10.79 -91.12
C GLN A 399 -17.03 12.10 -91.44
N GLU A 400 -16.79 13.18 -90.69
CA GLU A 400 -17.48 14.47 -90.89
C GLU A 400 -16.90 15.30 -92.05
N LYS A 401 -15.74 14.92 -92.61
CA LYS A 401 -15.08 15.62 -93.74
C LYS A 401 -15.42 15.07 -95.14
N ASN A 402 -16.11 13.94 -95.23
CA ASN A 402 -16.47 13.30 -96.51
C ASN A 402 -17.92 13.61 -96.96
N ASN A 403 -18.48 14.73 -96.51
CA ASN A 403 -19.89 15.10 -96.73
C ASN A 403 -20.11 16.57 -97.13
N GLN A 404 -19.13 17.16 -97.84
CA GLN A 404 -19.24 18.43 -98.58
C GLN A 404 -18.53 18.31 -99.94
#